data_AF-A0A7W2THY9-F1
#
_entry.id   AF-A0A7W2THY9-F1
#
_cell.length_a   1.000
_cell.length_b   1.000
_cell.length_c   1.000
_cell.angle_alpha   90.00
_cell.angle_beta   90.00
_cell.angle_gamma   90.00
#
_symmetry.space_group_name_H-M   'P 1'
#
loop_
_entity.id
_entity.type
_entity.pdbx_description
1 polymer ?
#
loop_
_entity_poly.entity_id
_entity_poly.type
_entity_poly.pdbx_seq_one_letter_code
_entity_poly.pdbx_strand_id
1 'polypeptide(L)'
;MCIKTLSFICFIYSFFTFSGLANNYQPIVVGVNESIAGKSLDQYANTWWQWTQTMSDRSSPVRDSTGEFCGVNQKGNVWFLAGGYGTSKIKRHCIIPYGKHIFFPIINMAYWPEQNVSKTCDEVKQEAALNNGELYFVYAELDGQSIPNIRNNRIKSKECFDLHALLAKTQATEKVYPSATDGYWLMLRPLAKGVHTLKFNAQYHHDNSVHGHMMQDIEYKIEVI
;
A
#
# COMPACT_ATOMS: atom_id res chain seq x y z
N MET A 1 -78.27 -28.88 -25.14
CA MET A 1 -78.25 -28.02 -23.94
C MET A 1 -76.81 -27.60 -23.67
N CYS A 2 -76.53 -26.30 -23.85
CA CYS A 2 -75.37 -25.47 -23.49
C CYS A 2 -73.91 -25.96 -23.64
N ILE A 3 -73.32 -25.49 -24.75
CA ILE A 3 -71.99 -24.85 -24.97
C ILE A 3 -71.18 -24.49 -23.70
N LYS A 4 -69.86 -24.75 -23.75
CA LYS A 4 -68.78 -23.74 -23.59
C LYS A 4 -67.42 -24.29 -24.00
N THR A 5 -66.96 -23.89 -25.17
CA THR A 5 -65.58 -24.02 -25.69
C THR A 5 -64.66 -23.11 -24.88
N LEU A 6 -63.62 -23.67 -24.26
CA LEU A 6 -62.59 -22.92 -23.55
C LEU A 6 -61.52 -22.47 -24.56
N SER A 7 -61.47 -21.18 -24.84
CA SER A 7 -60.44 -20.57 -25.69
C SER A 7 -59.17 -20.35 -24.87
N PHE A 8 -58.06 -20.97 -25.29
CA PHE A 8 -56.75 -20.84 -24.64
C PHE A 8 -56.04 -19.59 -25.20
N ILE A 9 -56.07 -18.48 -24.47
CA ILE A 9 -55.33 -17.27 -24.83
C ILE A 9 -53.91 -17.41 -24.26
N CYS A 10 -52.94 -17.67 -25.14
CA CYS A 10 -51.53 -17.72 -24.81
C CYS A 10 -50.99 -16.28 -24.75
N PHE A 11 -50.84 -15.71 -23.56
CA PHE A 11 -50.14 -14.44 -23.37
C PHE A 11 -48.64 -14.68 -23.50
N ILE A 12 -48.06 -14.32 -24.64
CA ILE A 12 -46.62 -14.29 -24.84
C ILE A 12 -46.09 -13.05 -24.10
N TYR A 13 -45.57 -13.25 -22.88
CA TYR A 13 -44.80 -12.23 -22.18
C TYR A 13 -43.42 -12.13 -22.84
N SER A 14 -43.23 -11.10 -23.66
CA SER A 14 -41.92 -10.72 -24.17
C SER A 14 -41.05 -10.22 -23.01
N PHE A 15 -40.16 -11.08 -22.50
CA PHE A 15 -39.11 -10.66 -21.58
C PHE A 15 -38.09 -9.82 -22.35
N PHE A 16 -38.18 -8.49 -22.21
CA PHE A 16 -37.07 -7.60 -22.57
C PHE A 16 -35.93 -7.85 -21.59
N THR A 17 -34.93 -8.62 -22.02
CA THR A 17 -33.66 -8.72 -21.29
C THR A 17 -32.87 -7.43 -21.53
N PHE A 18 -32.88 -6.55 -20.55
CA PHE A 18 -31.95 -5.43 -20.52
C PHE A 18 -30.56 -6.00 -20.24
N SER A 19 -29.80 -6.30 -21.29
CA SER A 19 -28.37 -6.59 -21.17
C SER A 19 -27.65 -5.29 -20.81
N GLY A 20 -27.65 -4.96 -19.51
CA GLY A 20 -26.77 -3.94 -18.98
C GLY A 20 -25.33 -4.38 -19.22
N LEU A 21 -24.59 -3.60 -20.00
CA LEU A 21 -23.14 -3.73 -20.05
C LEU A 21 -22.61 -3.52 -18.63
N ALA A 22 -22.23 -4.59 -17.96
CA ALA A 22 -21.49 -4.51 -16.72
C ALA A 22 -20.16 -3.83 -17.05
N ASN A 23 -20.05 -2.52 -16.80
CA ASN A 23 -18.77 -1.84 -16.81
C ASN A 23 -17.87 -2.57 -15.82
N ASN A 24 -16.84 -3.25 -16.33
CA ASN A 24 -15.77 -3.86 -15.54
C ASN A 24 -14.92 -2.75 -14.92
N TYR A 25 -15.50 -1.99 -13.99
CA TYR A 25 -14.80 -0.96 -13.27
C TYR A 25 -13.86 -1.64 -12.27
N GLN A 26 -12.58 -1.71 -12.63
CA GLN A 26 -11.56 -2.18 -11.71
C GLN A 26 -11.38 -1.11 -10.61
N PRO A 27 -11.44 -1.49 -9.33
CA PRO A 27 -11.15 -0.55 -8.25
C PRO A 27 -9.78 0.11 -8.44
N ILE A 28 -9.58 1.34 -7.98
CA ILE A 28 -8.26 1.97 -8.08
C ILE A 28 -7.21 1.28 -7.17
N VAL A 29 -7.66 0.72 -6.05
CA VAL A 29 -6.81 -0.02 -5.10
C VAL A 29 -6.67 -1.47 -5.53
N VAL A 30 -5.43 -1.94 -5.65
CA VAL A 30 -5.11 -3.37 -5.85
C VAL A 30 -5.47 -4.12 -4.57
N GLY A 31 -6.24 -5.20 -4.69
CA GLY A 31 -6.64 -6.04 -3.58
C GLY A 31 -5.45 -6.74 -2.93
N VAL A 32 -5.53 -6.95 -1.61
CA VAL A 32 -4.43 -7.54 -0.80
C VAL A 32 -3.99 -8.94 -1.22
N ASN A 33 -4.85 -9.68 -1.93
CA ASN A 33 -4.56 -11.02 -2.43
C ASN A 33 -4.08 -11.03 -3.90
N GLU A 34 -4.09 -9.88 -4.57
CA GLU A 34 -3.57 -9.77 -5.93
C GLU A 34 -2.03 -9.76 -5.93
N SER A 35 -1.45 -10.02 -7.10
CA SER A 35 -0.01 -9.95 -7.32
C SER A 35 0.28 -9.07 -8.52
N ILE A 36 1.24 -8.17 -8.39
CA ILE A 36 1.64 -7.24 -9.45
C ILE A 36 3.07 -7.58 -9.88
N ALA A 37 3.27 -7.75 -11.19
CA ALA A 37 4.57 -8.13 -11.78
C ALA A 37 5.21 -9.36 -11.09
N GLY A 38 4.38 -10.36 -10.76
CA GLY A 38 4.82 -11.62 -10.15
C GLY A 38 5.14 -11.55 -8.65
N LYS A 39 4.83 -10.44 -7.97
CA LYS A 39 5.03 -10.28 -6.53
C LYS A 39 3.73 -9.98 -5.79
N SER A 40 3.56 -10.57 -4.61
CA SER A 40 2.47 -10.25 -3.69
C SER A 40 2.72 -8.91 -2.99
N LEU A 41 1.68 -8.31 -2.41
CA LEU A 41 1.83 -7.03 -1.71
C LEU A 41 2.71 -7.12 -0.46
N ASP A 42 2.77 -8.27 0.24
CA ASP A 42 3.69 -8.46 1.37
C ASP A 42 5.16 -8.45 0.93
N GLN A 43 5.46 -8.96 -0.26
CA GLN A 43 6.79 -8.85 -0.86
C GLN A 43 7.12 -7.41 -1.24
N TYR A 44 6.14 -6.61 -1.67
CA TYR A 44 6.33 -5.18 -1.89
C TYR A 44 6.54 -4.40 -0.60
N ALA A 45 5.88 -4.75 0.50
CA ALA A 45 6.14 -4.17 1.82
C ALA A 45 7.59 -4.42 2.26
N ASN A 46 8.09 -5.65 2.08
CA ASN A 46 9.50 -5.98 2.33
C ASN A 46 10.44 -5.20 1.39
N THR A 47 10.10 -5.14 0.10
CA THR A 47 10.92 -4.45 -0.92
C THR A 47 10.97 -2.94 -0.68
N TRP A 48 9.89 -2.33 -0.15
CA TRP A 48 9.87 -0.92 0.20
C TRP A 48 10.93 -0.61 1.25
N TRP A 49 11.05 -1.42 2.31
CA TRP A 49 12.09 -1.26 3.32
C TRP A 49 13.50 -1.47 2.76
N GLN A 50 13.67 -2.41 1.84
CA GLN A 50 14.95 -2.59 1.15
C GLN A 50 15.30 -1.38 0.28
N TRP A 51 14.31 -0.77 -0.38
CA TRP A 51 14.49 0.42 -1.21
C TRP A 51 14.94 1.62 -0.37
N THR A 52 14.37 1.81 0.83
CA THR A 52 14.80 2.91 1.71
C THR A 52 16.26 2.82 2.14
N GLN A 53 16.85 1.61 2.17
CA GLN A 53 18.27 1.43 2.48
C GLN A 53 19.20 1.85 1.34
N THR A 54 18.70 1.93 0.09
CA THR A 54 19.56 2.19 -1.08
C THR A 54 20.09 3.62 -1.18
N MET A 55 19.81 4.47 -0.20
CA MET A 55 19.82 5.93 -0.33
C MET A 55 20.59 6.52 0.85
N SER A 56 21.40 7.54 0.57
CA SER A 56 22.03 8.31 1.63
C SER A 56 21.01 9.18 2.38
N ASP A 57 21.34 9.62 3.59
CA ASP A 57 20.49 10.55 4.34
C ASP A 57 20.20 11.86 3.58
N ARG A 58 21.12 12.31 2.71
CA ARG A 58 20.97 13.55 1.93
C ARG A 58 20.02 13.43 0.74
N SER A 59 19.69 12.21 0.32
CA SER A 59 18.90 11.93 -0.88
C SER A 59 17.77 10.94 -0.60
N SER A 60 17.37 10.80 0.67
CA SER A 60 16.35 9.85 1.11
C SER A 60 14.94 10.45 0.94
N PRO A 61 14.04 9.83 0.16
CA PRO A 61 12.65 10.24 0.02
C PRO A 61 11.86 10.17 1.32
N VAL A 62 12.32 9.34 2.27
CA VAL A 62 11.69 9.22 3.60
C VAL A 62 12.02 10.44 4.46
N ARG A 63 13.23 11.01 4.31
CA ARG A 63 13.65 12.24 5.00
C ARG A 63 13.28 13.52 4.26
N ASP A 64 13.09 13.43 2.95
CA ASP A 64 12.67 14.54 2.10
C ASP A 64 11.28 15.02 2.49
N SER A 65 11.12 16.30 2.79
CA SER A 65 9.82 16.90 3.10
C SER A 65 9.13 17.52 1.89
N THR A 66 9.79 17.57 0.73
CA THR A 66 9.34 18.29 -0.47
C THR A 66 8.90 17.38 -1.61
N GLY A 67 9.44 16.16 -1.69
CA GLY A 67 9.19 15.21 -2.77
C GLY A 67 10.21 15.26 -3.92
N GLU A 68 11.16 16.20 -3.89
CA GLU A 68 12.27 16.32 -4.86
C GLU A 68 12.99 14.98 -5.10
N PHE A 69 13.13 14.15 -4.06
CA PHE A 69 13.85 12.87 -4.15
C PHE A 69 12.96 11.67 -4.43
N CYS A 70 11.66 11.82 -4.66
CA CYS A 70 10.74 10.68 -4.78
C CYS A 70 11.09 9.69 -5.92
N GLY A 71 11.85 10.13 -6.93
CA GLY A 71 12.32 9.31 -8.05
C GLY A 71 13.65 8.60 -7.84
N VAL A 72 14.35 8.86 -6.73
CA VAL A 72 15.68 8.28 -6.49
C VAL A 72 15.57 6.76 -6.36
N ASN A 73 16.43 6.05 -7.08
CA ASN A 73 16.57 4.59 -7.09
C ASN A 73 15.28 3.79 -7.36
N GLN A 74 14.25 4.39 -7.97
CA GLN A 74 13.03 3.68 -8.39
C GLN A 74 13.30 2.74 -9.57
N LYS A 75 12.70 1.54 -9.55
CA LYS A 75 12.88 0.53 -10.61
C LYS A 75 11.62 -0.32 -10.80
N GLY A 76 11.44 -0.87 -12.01
CA GLY A 76 10.38 -1.82 -12.31
C GLY A 76 9.01 -1.18 -12.52
N ASN A 77 7.94 -1.96 -12.31
CA ASN A 77 6.55 -1.58 -12.62
C ASN A 77 5.81 -0.91 -11.44
N VAL A 78 6.46 -0.83 -10.28
CA VAL A 78 5.91 -0.23 -9.06
C VAL A 78 6.79 0.94 -8.66
N TRP A 79 6.16 2.06 -8.34
CA TRP A 79 6.77 3.27 -7.81
C TRP A 79 6.49 3.36 -6.32
N PHE A 80 7.53 3.47 -5.50
CA PHE A 80 7.35 3.61 -4.06
C PHE A 80 7.15 5.08 -3.67
N LEU A 81 6.11 5.38 -2.89
CA LEU A 81 6.04 6.67 -2.18
C LEU A 81 6.45 6.46 -0.72
N ALA A 82 7.05 7.50 -0.15
CA ALA A 82 7.47 7.49 1.24
C ALA A 82 6.36 8.01 2.18
N GLY A 83 6.30 7.47 3.39
CA GLY A 83 5.68 8.14 4.54
C GLY A 83 6.64 9.19 5.13
N GLY A 84 6.61 9.37 6.46
CA GLY A 84 7.62 10.12 7.20
C GLY A 84 8.11 9.33 8.42
N TYR A 85 9.19 9.80 9.06
CA TYR A 85 9.66 9.20 10.31
C TYR A 85 8.78 9.62 11.49
N GLY A 86 8.53 8.68 12.42
CA GLY A 86 7.84 8.97 13.67
C GLY A 86 6.45 9.58 13.43
N THR A 87 6.11 10.63 14.19
CA THR A 87 4.93 11.45 13.87
C THR A 87 5.29 12.48 12.82
N SER A 88 4.54 12.54 11.73
CA SER A 88 4.87 13.37 10.57
C SER A 88 3.63 14.01 9.94
N LYS A 89 3.78 15.28 9.53
CA LYS A 89 2.85 15.98 8.66
C LYS A 89 3.60 16.60 7.48
N ILE A 90 3.43 16.05 6.27
CA ILE A 90 4.31 16.37 5.13
C ILE A 90 3.48 16.55 3.85
N LYS A 91 3.86 17.52 3.03
CA LYS A 91 3.30 17.73 1.68
C LYS A 91 4.40 17.62 0.64
N ARG A 92 4.26 16.71 -0.32
CA ARG A 92 5.27 16.44 -1.34
C ARG A 92 4.72 16.64 -2.75
N HIS A 93 5.58 17.04 -3.69
CA HIS A 93 5.33 16.96 -5.12
C HIS A 93 6.24 15.90 -5.70
N CYS A 94 5.66 14.92 -6.40
CA CYS A 94 6.40 13.83 -7.03
C CYS A 94 6.01 13.68 -8.49
N ILE A 95 7.00 13.51 -9.36
CA ILE A 95 6.80 13.19 -10.78
C ILE A 95 6.97 11.68 -10.96
N ILE A 96 5.97 11.00 -11.52
CA ILE A 96 5.92 9.56 -11.71
C ILE A 96 5.72 9.26 -13.20
N PRO A 97 6.48 8.33 -13.81
CA PRO A 97 6.21 7.88 -15.17
C PRO A 97 4.83 7.21 -15.29
N TYR A 98 4.14 7.42 -16.39
CA TYR A 98 2.88 6.74 -16.70
C TYR A 98 3.01 5.21 -16.67
N GLY A 99 1.95 4.53 -16.24
CA GLY A 99 1.87 3.07 -16.21
C GLY A 99 2.46 2.41 -14.96
N LYS A 100 2.95 3.19 -13.98
CA LYS A 100 3.44 2.64 -12.70
C LYS A 100 2.28 2.39 -11.73
N HIS A 101 2.28 1.23 -11.08
CA HIS A 101 1.53 1.07 -9.84
C HIS A 101 2.22 1.87 -8.75
N ILE A 102 1.48 2.36 -7.76
CA ILE A 102 2.04 3.22 -6.70
C ILE A 102 1.86 2.51 -5.37
N PHE A 103 2.95 2.21 -4.65
CA PHE A 103 2.92 1.48 -3.39
C PHE A 103 3.51 2.28 -2.24
N PHE A 104 2.83 2.35 -1.10
CA PHE A 104 3.26 3.17 0.03
C PHE A 104 2.67 2.69 1.36
N PRO A 105 3.38 2.93 2.47
CA PRO A 105 2.81 2.79 3.80
C PRO A 105 1.88 3.97 4.07
N ILE A 106 0.74 3.70 4.70
CA ILE A 106 -0.03 4.73 5.39
C ILE A 106 0.57 4.91 6.79
N ILE A 107 0.78 3.80 7.49
CA ILE A 107 1.51 3.71 8.76
C ILE A 107 1.98 2.27 8.92
N ASN A 108 3.18 2.09 9.47
CA ASN A 108 3.75 0.76 9.61
C ASN A 108 4.85 0.74 10.68
N MET A 109 5.20 -0.47 11.09
CA MET A 109 6.38 -0.77 11.88
C MET A 109 7.25 -1.76 11.14
N ALA A 110 8.54 -1.75 11.46
CA ALA A 110 9.45 -2.81 11.07
C ALA A 110 10.37 -3.12 12.24
N TYR A 111 10.90 -4.33 12.23
CA TYR A 111 11.84 -4.79 13.23
C TYR A 111 12.93 -5.63 12.59
N TRP A 112 14.15 -5.43 13.08
CA TRP A 112 15.30 -6.28 12.86
C TRP A 112 16.12 -6.29 14.16
N PRO A 113 16.68 -7.44 14.57
CA PRO A 113 17.47 -7.52 15.79
C PRO A 113 18.73 -6.65 15.73
N GLU A 114 19.20 -6.20 16.90
CA GLU A 114 20.53 -5.60 17.05
C GLU A 114 21.64 -6.62 16.75
N GLN A 115 22.85 -6.13 16.48
CA GLN A 115 24.02 -6.99 16.29
C GLN A 115 24.22 -7.91 17.51
N ASN A 116 24.49 -9.19 17.26
CA ASN A 116 24.65 -10.25 18.26
C ASN A 116 23.38 -10.67 19.01
N VAL A 117 22.20 -10.13 18.68
CA VAL A 117 20.91 -10.62 19.19
C VAL A 117 20.31 -11.61 18.18
N SER A 118 20.21 -12.88 18.57
CA SER A 118 19.57 -13.90 17.74
C SER A 118 18.08 -14.00 18.07
N LYS A 119 17.23 -13.81 17.07
CA LYS A 119 15.78 -14.06 17.12
C LYS A 119 15.35 -14.90 15.92
N THR A 120 14.36 -15.74 16.12
CA THR A 120 13.67 -16.45 15.04
C THR A 120 12.88 -15.48 14.17
N CYS A 121 12.51 -15.91 12.96
CA CYS A 121 11.66 -15.09 12.10
C CYS A 121 10.28 -14.81 12.74
N ASP A 122 9.72 -15.76 13.48
CA ASP A 122 8.43 -15.56 14.14
C ASP A 122 8.50 -14.52 15.26
N GLU A 123 9.57 -14.52 16.07
CA GLU A 123 9.80 -13.47 17.06
C GLU A 123 9.97 -12.10 16.40
N VAL A 124 10.75 -12.01 15.30
CA VAL A 124 10.91 -10.76 14.54
C VAL A 124 9.60 -10.25 13.95
N LYS A 125 8.74 -11.14 13.44
CA LYS A 125 7.38 -10.78 12.96
C LYS A 125 6.47 -10.31 14.09
N GLN A 126 6.59 -10.89 15.29
CA GLN A 126 5.83 -10.44 16.46
C GLN A 126 6.25 -9.03 16.89
N GLU A 127 7.54 -8.74 16.93
CA GLU A 127 8.07 -7.40 17.22
C GLU A 127 7.63 -6.37 16.16
N ALA A 128 7.68 -6.74 14.88
CA ALA A 128 7.23 -5.88 13.79
C ALA A 128 5.72 -5.57 13.85
N ALA A 129 4.91 -6.37 14.57
CA ALA A 129 3.49 -6.14 14.74
C ALA A 129 3.15 -5.03 15.77
N LEU A 130 4.16 -4.43 16.41
CA LEU A 130 4.01 -3.37 17.42
C LEU A 130 2.99 -2.31 16.99
N ASN A 131 2.02 -2.02 17.86
CA ASN A 131 0.91 -1.07 17.69
C ASN A 131 -0.04 -1.30 16.51
N ASN A 132 0.28 -2.15 15.53
CA ASN A 132 -0.57 -2.38 14.36
C ASN A 132 -1.90 -3.07 14.68
N GLY A 133 -2.02 -3.70 15.86
CA GLY A 133 -3.31 -4.14 16.43
C GLY A 133 -4.18 -3.00 16.96
N GLU A 134 -3.56 -1.90 17.37
CA GLU A 134 -4.16 -0.75 18.06
C GLU A 134 -4.32 0.47 17.13
N LEU A 135 -4.62 0.21 15.85
CA LEU A 135 -4.90 1.26 14.89
C LEU A 135 -6.16 2.01 15.29
N TYR A 136 -6.01 3.26 15.70
CA TYR A 136 -7.13 4.10 16.10
C TYR A 136 -7.84 4.67 14.87
N PHE A 137 -7.10 5.36 14.02
CA PHE A 137 -7.62 6.06 12.85
C PHE A 137 -6.83 5.69 11.59
N VAL A 138 -7.53 5.59 10.46
CA VAL A 138 -6.92 5.44 9.14
C VAL A 138 -7.82 6.02 8.06
N TYR A 139 -7.22 6.73 7.11
CA TYR A 139 -7.89 7.39 6.01
C TYR A 139 -6.97 7.51 4.80
N ALA A 140 -7.54 7.40 3.60
CA ALA A 140 -6.86 7.74 2.36
C ALA A 140 -7.86 8.34 1.36
N GLU A 141 -7.39 9.25 0.53
CA GLU A 141 -8.15 9.95 -0.49
C GLU A 141 -7.31 10.11 -1.75
N LEU A 142 -7.94 9.90 -2.90
CA LEU A 142 -7.36 10.19 -4.21
C LEU A 142 -8.30 11.14 -4.97
N ASP A 143 -7.78 12.29 -5.39
CA ASP A 143 -8.51 13.31 -6.16
C ASP A 143 -9.84 13.75 -5.51
N GLY A 144 -9.83 13.92 -4.18
CA GLY A 144 -11.01 14.30 -3.42
C GLY A 144 -11.98 13.13 -3.14
N GLN A 145 -11.68 11.93 -3.61
CA GLN A 145 -12.51 10.73 -3.39
C GLN A 145 -11.90 9.86 -2.30
N SER A 146 -12.65 9.66 -1.21
CA SER A 146 -12.27 8.76 -0.14
C SER A 146 -12.11 7.34 -0.67
N ILE A 147 -10.98 6.70 -0.33
CA ILE A 147 -10.73 5.31 -0.63
C ILE A 147 -11.32 4.48 0.51
N PRO A 148 -12.33 3.64 0.26
CA PRO A 148 -13.03 2.92 1.32
C PRO A 148 -12.22 1.74 1.86
N ASN A 149 -12.60 1.25 3.04
CA ASN A 149 -12.14 -0.03 3.61
C ASN A 149 -10.62 -0.14 3.82
N ILE A 150 -9.92 0.98 4.03
CA ILE A 150 -8.45 1.00 4.22
C ILE A 150 -7.97 0.10 5.36
N ARG A 151 -8.79 -0.03 6.42
CA ARG A 151 -8.50 -0.91 7.55
C ARG A 151 -8.35 -2.39 7.15
N ASN A 152 -8.84 -2.80 5.99
CA ASN A 152 -8.66 -4.16 5.47
C ASN A 152 -7.30 -4.35 4.77
N ASN A 153 -6.53 -3.28 4.54
CA ASN A 153 -5.22 -3.33 3.89
C ASN A 153 -4.06 -3.42 4.90
N ARG A 154 -4.23 -4.22 5.96
CA ARG A 154 -3.11 -4.57 6.83
C ARG A 154 -2.24 -5.63 6.14
N ILE A 155 -1.01 -5.28 5.82
CA ILE A 155 -0.06 -6.13 5.09
C ILE A 155 1.17 -6.33 5.97
N LYS A 156 1.52 -7.60 6.16
CA LYS A 156 2.64 -8.05 7.00
C LYS A 156 3.52 -9.02 6.23
N SER A 157 4.80 -9.04 6.56
CA SER A 157 5.75 -10.02 6.03
C SER A 157 5.23 -11.44 6.31
N LYS A 158 5.06 -12.25 5.26
CA LYS A 158 4.82 -13.70 5.42
C LYS A 158 6.11 -14.41 5.83
N GLU A 159 7.17 -14.11 5.07
CA GLU A 159 8.54 -14.52 5.32
C GLU A 159 9.40 -13.31 5.69
N CYS A 160 10.37 -13.53 6.59
CA CYS A 160 11.37 -12.52 6.90
C CYS A 160 12.28 -12.26 5.70
N PHE A 161 12.82 -11.05 5.62
CA PHE A 161 13.67 -10.61 4.53
C PHE A 161 15.02 -10.11 5.03
N ASP A 162 16.00 -10.05 4.13
CA ASP A 162 17.25 -9.33 4.35
C ASP A 162 17.00 -7.85 4.01
N LEU A 163 17.12 -6.98 5.00
CA LEU A 163 16.89 -5.54 4.84
C LEU A 163 17.86 -4.91 3.82
N HIS A 164 19.06 -5.48 3.65
CA HIS A 164 20.09 -4.99 2.74
C HIS A 164 20.03 -5.60 1.33
N ALA A 165 19.00 -6.38 1.00
CA ALA A 165 18.97 -7.15 -0.26
C ALA A 165 19.04 -6.30 -1.56
N LEU A 166 18.68 -5.02 -1.52
CA LEU A 166 18.76 -4.11 -2.66
C LEU A 166 20.03 -3.24 -2.69
N LEU A 167 20.89 -3.31 -1.67
CA LEU A 167 22.16 -2.59 -1.68
C LEU A 167 23.05 -3.10 -2.81
N ALA A 168 23.82 -2.19 -3.41
CA ALA A 168 24.83 -2.58 -4.38
C ALA A 168 25.83 -3.53 -3.70
N LYS A 169 26.15 -4.66 -4.35
CA LYS A 169 27.10 -5.66 -3.85
C LYS A 169 28.56 -5.20 -3.92
N THR A 170 28.82 -3.93 -3.65
CA THR A 170 30.16 -3.35 -3.60
C THR A 170 30.73 -3.61 -2.21
N GLN A 171 31.44 -4.74 -2.08
CA GLN A 171 32.08 -5.26 -0.86
C GLN A 171 31.16 -5.52 0.34
N ALA A 172 31.01 -6.82 0.67
CA ALA A 172 30.46 -7.38 1.91
C ALA A 172 29.44 -6.51 2.69
N THR A 173 28.32 -6.13 2.06
CA THR A 173 27.17 -5.63 2.83
C THR A 173 26.68 -6.78 3.71
N GLU A 174 26.91 -6.66 5.01
CA GLU A 174 26.44 -7.65 5.97
C GLU A 174 24.92 -7.77 5.86
N LYS A 175 24.42 -9.01 5.83
CA LYS A 175 22.98 -9.25 5.77
C LYS A 175 22.37 -8.79 7.08
N VAL A 176 21.25 -8.07 6.99
CA VAL A 176 20.42 -7.77 8.16
C VAL A 176 19.21 -8.68 8.07
N TYR A 177 19.34 -9.86 8.68
CA TYR A 177 18.36 -10.93 8.65
C TYR A 177 18.31 -11.64 10.01
N PRO A 178 17.12 -11.99 10.55
CA PRO A 178 15.81 -11.75 9.96
C PRO A 178 15.31 -10.30 10.15
N SER A 179 14.59 -9.76 9.16
CA SER A 179 13.80 -8.53 9.27
C SER A 179 12.34 -8.77 8.87
N ALA A 180 11.41 -8.03 9.48
CA ALA A 180 9.99 -8.08 9.13
C ALA A 180 9.34 -6.69 9.23
N THR A 181 8.20 -6.54 8.57
CA THR A 181 7.32 -5.38 8.68
C THR A 181 5.86 -5.80 8.82
N ASP A 182 5.09 -4.99 9.53
CA ASP A 182 3.63 -5.04 9.62
C ASP A 182 3.11 -3.61 9.55
N GLY A 183 2.01 -3.38 8.86
CA GLY A 183 1.45 -2.06 8.71
C GLY A 183 0.20 -2.03 7.86
N TYR A 184 -0.31 -0.82 7.67
CA TYR A 184 -1.38 -0.52 6.73
C TYR A 184 -0.74 0.09 5.49
N TRP A 185 -0.90 -0.60 4.37
CA TRP A 185 -0.24 -0.28 3.10
C TRP A 185 -1.27 -0.15 2.00
N LEU A 186 -0.97 0.61 0.96
CA LEU A 186 -1.80 0.66 -0.23
C LEU A 186 -0.97 0.46 -1.49
N MET A 187 -1.56 -0.23 -2.45
CA MET A 187 -1.13 -0.20 -3.84
C MET A 187 -2.24 0.37 -4.71
N LEU A 188 -1.94 1.43 -5.44
CA LEU A 188 -2.81 1.98 -6.47
C LEU A 188 -2.43 1.38 -7.82
N ARG A 189 -3.45 1.08 -8.63
CA ARG A 189 -3.28 0.84 -10.06
C ARG A 189 -2.76 2.12 -10.75
N PRO A 190 -2.16 2.01 -11.95
CA PRO A 190 -1.62 3.18 -12.64
C PRO A 190 -2.64 4.28 -12.81
N LEU A 191 -2.25 5.49 -12.39
CA LEU A 191 -3.06 6.69 -12.55
C LEU A 191 -3.04 7.13 -14.03
N ALA A 192 -4.05 7.91 -14.42
CA ALA A 192 -4.05 8.59 -15.71
C ALA A 192 -2.88 9.59 -15.79
N LYS A 193 -2.53 10.03 -16.99
CA LYS A 193 -1.60 11.15 -17.15
C LYS A 193 -2.23 12.43 -16.61
N GLY A 194 -1.44 13.27 -15.95
CA GLY A 194 -1.91 14.52 -15.36
C GLY A 194 -1.55 14.66 -13.88
N VAL A 195 -2.22 15.58 -13.21
CA VAL A 195 -1.97 15.91 -11.81
C VAL A 195 -3.04 15.28 -10.93
N HIS A 196 -2.59 14.52 -9.93
CA HIS A 196 -3.41 13.86 -8.94
C HIS A 196 -3.05 14.32 -7.53
N THR A 197 -4.01 14.27 -6.62
CA THR A 197 -3.78 14.52 -5.19
C THR A 197 -4.07 13.27 -4.40
N LEU A 198 -3.05 12.75 -3.70
CA LEU A 198 -3.16 11.62 -2.80
C LEU A 198 -2.95 12.12 -1.37
N LYS A 199 -3.90 11.86 -0.49
CA LYS A 199 -3.77 12.13 0.94
C LYS A 199 -3.94 10.83 1.71
N PHE A 200 -3.15 10.64 2.76
CA PHE A 200 -3.33 9.52 3.66
C PHE A 200 -2.93 9.89 5.07
N ASN A 201 -3.70 9.37 6.02
CA ASN A 201 -3.52 9.65 7.42
C ASN A 201 -3.78 8.39 8.24
N ALA A 202 -2.99 8.16 9.28
CA ALA A 202 -3.29 7.14 10.27
C ALA A 202 -2.68 7.48 11.62
N GLN A 203 -3.26 6.91 12.67
CA GLN A 203 -2.84 7.12 14.05
C GLN A 203 -3.03 5.84 14.86
N TYR A 204 -2.06 5.51 15.71
CA TYR A 204 -2.22 4.52 16.78
C TYR A 204 -2.76 5.18 18.06
N HIS A 205 -3.45 4.39 18.89
CA HIS A 205 -3.76 4.77 20.26
C HIS A 205 -3.48 3.58 21.18
N HIS A 206 -2.25 3.54 21.71
CA HIS A 206 -1.79 2.48 22.60
C HIS A 206 -0.97 3.08 23.74
N ASP A 207 -1.66 3.40 24.83
CA ASP A 207 -1.03 3.99 26.01
C ASP A 207 0.09 3.07 26.53
N ASN A 208 1.22 3.67 26.95
CA ASN A 208 2.40 2.98 27.49
C ASN A 208 3.19 2.11 26.49
N SER A 209 2.86 2.12 25.20
CA SER A 209 3.67 1.49 24.15
C SER A 209 4.59 2.48 23.46
N VAL A 210 5.81 2.04 23.12
CA VAL A 210 6.72 2.82 22.27
C VAL A 210 6.02 3.11 20.95
N HIS A 211 6.02 4.37 20.52
CA HIS A 211 5.28 4.84 19.33
C HIS A 211 3.75 4.62 19.38
N GLY A 212 3.16 4.40 20.56
CA GLY A 212 1.74 4.12 20.72
C GLY A 212 0.78 5.25 20.31
N HIS A 213 1.30 6.46 20.10
CA HIS A 213 0.57 7.63 19.59
C HIS A 213 1.10 8.14 18.25
N MET A 214 1.91 7.34 17.53
CA MET A 214 2.45 7.74 16.23
C MET A 214 1.32 8.11 15.27
N MET A 215 1.51 9.21 14.55
CA MET A 215 0.56 9.69 13.54
C MET A 215 1.30 10.03 12.24
N GLN A 216 0.72 9.62 11.12
CA GLN A 216 1.12 10.04 9.78
C GLN A 216 0.01 10.89 9.18
N ASP A 217 0.35 12.04 8.61
CA ASP A 217 -0.56 12.95 7.89
C ASP A 217 0.14 13.45 6.63
N ILE A 218 0.03 12.69 5.53
CA ILE A 218 0.86 12.89 4.34
C ILE A 218 -0.01 13.23 3.13
N GLU A 219 0.42 14.23 2.37
CA GLU A 219 -0.19 14.63 1.11
C GLU A 219 0.87 14.61 0.00
N TYR A 220 0.50 14.03 -1.13
CA TYR A 220 1.27 14.07 -2.37
C TYR A 220 0.46 14.75 -3.47
N LYS A 221 1.05 15.75 -4.11
CA LYS A 221 0.75 16.11 -5.47
C LYS A 221 1.55 15.19 -6.39
N ILE A 222 0.87 14.35 -7.15
CA ILE A 222 1.49 13.39 -8.06
C ILE A 222 1.30 13.90 -9.49
N GLU A 223 2.37 14.07 -10.22
CA GLU A 223 2.35 14.43 -11.63
C GLU A 223 2.78 13.24 -12.47
N VAL A 224 1.85 12.72 -13.27
CA VAL A 224 2.06 11.52 -14.08
C VAL A 224 2.34 11.91 -15.53
N ILE A 225 3.54 11.57 -16.01
CA ILE A 225 4.06 11.96 -17.34
C ILE A 225 4.23 10.77 -18.29
#